data_AF-A0AA44MRQ5-F1
#
_entry.id   AF-A0AA44MRQ5-F1
#
_cell.length_a   1.000
_cell.length_b   1.000
_cell.length_c   1.000
_cell.angle_alpha   90.00
_cell.angle_beta   90.00
_cell.angle_gamma   90.00
#
_symmetry.space_group_name_H-M   'P 1'
#
loop_
_entity.id
_entity.type
_entity.pdbx_description
1 polymer ?
#
loop_
_entity_poly.entity_id
_entity_poly.type
_entity_poly.pdbx_seq_one_letter_code
_entity_poly.pdbx_strand_id
1 'polypeptide(L)' 'YNLIHGHNPIEHTKSRVKSFESIVNKLMRKGCEITTKEMKEHIHDIAGVRIICSFISDIYNVVNVLKQHEDL' A
#
# COMPACT_ATOMS: atom_id res chain seq x y z
N TYR A 1 -13.00 -16.41 -15.36
CA TYR A 1 -13.60 -16.09 -14.06
C TYR A 1 -15.01 -15.59 -14.27
N ASN A 2 -16.00 -16.47 -14.11
CA ASN A 2 -17.41 -16.09 -14.22
C ASN A 2 -17.81 -15.28 -12.97
N LEU A 3 -18.13 -14.01 -13.16
CA LEU A 3 -18.73 -13.11 -12.17
C LEU A 3 -20.16 -13.58 -11.90
N ILE A 4 -20.35 -14.55 -11.01
CA ILE A 4 -21.71 -15.09 -10.75
C ILE A 4 -22.62 -14.06 -10.06
N HIS A 5 -22.15 -12.89 -9.60
CA HIS A 5 -23.03 -11.87 -8.98
C HIS A 5 -22.66 -10.39 -9.22
N GLY A 6 -21.93 -10.02 -10.29
CA GLY A 6 -21.65 -8.60 -10.60
C GLY A 6 -20.91 -7.81 -9.51
N HIS A 7 -20.44 -8.48 -8.46
CA HIS A 7 -19.80 -7.88 -7.30
C HIS A 7 -18.30 -7.71 -7.58
N ASN A 8 -17.85 -6.46 -7.64
CA ASN A 8 -16.43 -6.15 -7.74
C ASN A 8 -15.83 -6.09 -6.33
N PRO A 9 -14.87 -6.95 -5.97
CA PRO A 9 -14.24 -6.95 -4.64
C PRO A 9 -13.46 -5.67 -4.34
N ILE A 10 -13.16 -4.86 -5.37
CA ILE A 10 -12.54 -3.55 -5.24
C ILE A 10 -13.62 -2.48 -5.51
N GLU A 11 -13.95 -1.70 -4.48
CA GLU A 11 -14.88 -0.58 -4.59
C GLU A 11 -14.16 0.66 -5.15
N HIS A 12 -13.02 1.01 -4.55
CA HIS A 12 -12.20 2.13 -4.98
C HIS A 12 -10.72 1.93 -4.61
N THR A 13 -9.80 2.37 -5.47
CA THR A 13 -8.36 2.39 -5.19
C THR A 13 -7.83 3.82 -5.15
N LYS A 14 -7.02 4.17 -4.15
CA LYS A 14 -6.33 5.46 -4.06
C LYS A 14 -4.84 5.23 -3.94
N SER A 15 -4.04 5.95 -4.72
CA SER A 15 -2.59 5.98 -4.59
C SER A 15 -2.14 7.29 -3.97
N ARG A 16 -1.03 7.24 -3.22
CA ARG A 16 -0.40 8.43 -2.65
C ARG A 16 1.11 8.24 -2.63
N VAL A 17 1.82 9.33 -2.90
CA VAL A 17 3.23 9.47 -2.55
C VAL A 17 3.33 10.31 -1.28
N LYS A 18 4.14 9.87 -0.32
CA LYS A 18 4.37 10.58 0.94
C LYS A 18 5.07 11.91 0.64
N SER A 19 4.63 13.00 1.27
CA SER A 19 5.31 14.29 1.12
C SER A 19 6.71 14.22 1.74
N PHE A 20 7.64 15.00 1.20
CA PHE A 20 9.00 15.08 1.71
C PHE A 20 9.04 15.40 3.21
N GLU A 21 8.26 16.39 3.65
CA GLU A 21 8.11 16.75 5.06
C GLU A 21 7.67 15.55 5.93
N SER A 22 6.68 14.78 5.45
CA SER A 22 6.21 13.58 6.16
C SER A 22 7.26 12.46 6.19
N ILE A 23 8.14 12.37 5.18
CA ILE A 23 9.27 11.43 5.14
C ILE A 23 10.31 11.85 6.18
N VAL A 24 10.72 13.12 6.17
CA VAL A 24 11.69 13.69 7.12
C VAL A 24 11.21 13.51 8.56
N ASN A 25 9.94 13.87 8.85
CA ASN A 25 9.34 13.66 10.16
C ASN A 25 9.34 12.19 10.60
N LYS A 26 9.18 11.25 9.66
CA LYS A 26 9.19 9.81 9.98
C LYS A 26 10.61 9.30 10.24
N LEU A 27 11.62 9.81 9.52
CA LEU A 27 13.03 9.51 9.80
C LEU A 27 13.47 10.05 11.16
N MET A 28 13.13 11.30 11.47
CA MET A 28 13.46 11.90 12.77
C MET A 28 12.84 11.10 13.93
N ARG A 29 11.56 10.68 13.81
CA ARG A 29 10.93 9.81 14.82
C ARG A 29 11.60 8.45 14.97
N LYS A 30 12.30 7.97 13.94
CA LYS A 30 13.06 6.71 13.96
C LYS A 30 14.51 6.90 14.43
N GLY A 31 14.96 8.15 14.64
CA GLY A 31 16.35 8.47 14.97
C GLY A 31 17.32 8.30 13.79
N CYS A 32 16.81 8.26 12.56
CA CYS A 32 17.62 8.11 11.35
C CYS A 32 18.12 9.48 10.85
N GLU A 33 19.28 9.48 10.19
CA GLU A 33 19.76 10.67 9.48
C GLU A 33 18.88 11.01 8.27
N ILE A 34 18.83 12.29 7.90
CA ILE A 34 18.06 12.76 6.74
C ILE A 34 18.90 12.56 5.47
N THR A 35 19.04 11.30 5.05
CA THR A 35 19.74 10.94 3.81
C THR A 35 18.85 10.07 2.92
N THR A 36 19.12 10.05 1.62
CA THR A 36 18.38 9.21 0.66
C THR A 36 18.56 7.71 0.93
N LYS A 37 19.72 7.32 1.45
CA LYS A 37 20.00 5.95 1.89
C LYS A 37 19.05 5.56 3.03
N GLU A 38 19.03 6.37 4.10
CA GLU A 38 18.17 6.13 5.26
C GLU A 38 16.68 6.15 4.89
N MET A 39 16.27 7.05 3.97
CA MET A 39 14.91 7.06 3.42
C MET A 39 14.54 5.72 2.78
N LYS A 40 15.41 5.20 1.90
CA LYS A 40 15.15 3.96 1.17
C LYS A 40 15.13 2.74 2.09
N GLU A 41 16.02 2.70 3.07
CA GLU A 41 16.15 1.56 3.99
C GLU A 41 15.04 1.53 5.05
N HIS A 42 14.61 2.69 5.57
CA HIS A 42 13.76 2.76 6.77
C HIS A 42 12.32 3.22 6.53
N ILE A 43 11.99 3.71 5.33
CA ILE A 43 10.65 4.22 5.00
C ILE A 43 10.00 3.34 3.92
N HIS A 44 9.18 2.38 4.37
CA HIS A 44 8.50 1.44 3.47
C HIS A 44 7.22 1.99 2.82
N ASP A 45 6.71 3.14 3.28
CA ASP A 45 5.45 3.75 2.84
C ASP A 45 5.67 5.05 2.04
N ILE A 46 6.73 5.11 1.24
CA ILE A 46 6.99 6.25 0.34
C ILE A 46 5.92 6.30 -0.75
N ALA A 47 5.67 5.17 -1.41
CA ALA A 47 4.54 4.97 -2.31
C ALA A 47 3.56 4.01 -1.63
N GLY A 48 2.30 4.41 -1.52
CA GLY A 48 1.27 3.61 -0.88
C GLY A 48 0.02 3.55 -1.74
N VAL A 49 -0.57 2.36 -1.83
CA VAL A 49 -1.88 2.13 -2.44
C VAL A 49 -2.85 1.74 -1.33
N ARG A 50 -4.03 2.36 -1.32
CA ARG A 50 -5.16 2.02 -0.46
C ARG A 50 -6.27 1.44 -1.32
N ILE A 51 -6.56 0.17 -1.08
CA ILE A 51 -7.69 -0.54 -1.69
C ILE A 51 -8.84 -0.51 -0.68
N ILE A 52 -10.02 -0.08 -1.12
CA ILE A 52 -11.25 -0.04 -0.33
C ILE A 52 -12.16 -1.16 -0.86
N CYS A 53 -12.61 -2.01 0.04
CA CYS A 53 -13.46 -3.17 -0.24
C CYS A 53 -14.78 -3.03 0.52
N SER A 54 -15.88 -3.48 -0.08
CA SER A 54 -17.21 -3.36 0.52
C SER A 54 -17.47 -4.44 1.60
N PHE A 55 -16.80 -5.60 1.53
CA PHE A 55 -16.90 -6.64 2.55
C PHE A 55 -15.52 -7.14 3.03
N ILE A 56 -15.50 -7.69 4.25
CA ILE A 56 -14.28 -8.27 4.85
C ILE A 56 -13.77 -9.46 4.01
N SER A 57 -14.68 -10.26 3.46
CA SER A 57 -14.32 -11.39 2.58
C SER A 57 -13.50 -10.94 1.37
N ASP A 58 -13.77 -9.76 0.83
CA ASP A 58 -13.06 -9.24 -0.33
C ASP A 58 -11.63 -8.82 -0.01
N ILE A 59 -11.36 -8.39 1.23
CA ILE A 59 -9.99 -8.08 1.68
C ILE A 59 -9.11 -9.31 1.52
N TYR A 60 -9.58 -10.49 1.97
CA TYR A 60 -8.82 -11.73 1.85
C TYR A 60 -8.67 -12.18 0.38
N ASN A 61 -9.71 -11.99 -0.44
CA ASN A 61 -9.63 -12.27 -1.87
C ASN A 61 -8.57 -11.40 -2.56
N VAL A 62 -8.57 -10.09 -2.29
CA VAL A 62 -7.59 -9.13 -2.83
C VAL A 62 -6.17 -9.48 -2.36
N VAL A 63 -5.99 -9.80 -1.08
CA VAL A 63 -4.67 -10.21 -0.55
C VAL A 63 -4.16 -11.47 -1.25
N ASN A 64 -5.03 -12.47 -1.48
CA ASN A 64 -4.64 -13.70 -2.17
C ASN A 64 -4.24 -13.43 -3.62
N VAL A 65 -4.98 -12.60 -4.35
CA VAL A 65 -4.65 -12.22 -5.72
C VAL A 65 -3.32 -11.45 -5.77
N LEU A 66 -3.10 -10.50 -4.86
CA LEU A 66 -1.84 -9.74 -4.80
C LEU A 66 -0.63 -10.65 -4.50
N LYS A 67 -0.80 -11.66 -3.65
CA LYS A 67 0.25 -12.64 -3.33
C LYS A 67 0.57 -13.61 -4.46
N GLN A 68 -0.38 -13.87 -5.36
CA GLN A 68 -0.17 -14.75 -6.52
C GLN A 68 0.61 -14.06 -7.65
N HIS A 69 0.75 -12.74 -7.59
CA HIS A 69 1.58 -11.98 -8.52
C HIS A 69 3.05 -12.12 -8.09
N GLU A 70 3.77 -13.08 -8.68
CA GLU A 70 5.17 -13.41 -8.34
C GLU A 70 6.19 -12.28 -8.62
N ASP A 71 5.79 -11.24 -9.37
CA ASP A 71 6.65 -10.12 -9.75
C ASP A 71 6.60 -8.91 -8.78
N LEU A 72 5.97 -9.08 -7.59
CA LEU A 72 5.81 -8.03 -6.55
C LEU A 72 6.59 -8.35 -5.26
#